data_AF-A0AAW9IKV5-F1
#
_entry.id   AF-A0AAW9IKV5-F1
#
_cell.length_a   1.000
_cell.length_b   1.000
_cell.length_c   1.000
_cell.angle_alpha   90.00
_cell.angle_beta   90.00
_cell.angle_gamma   90.00
#
_symmetry.space_group_name_H-M   'P 1'
#
loop_
_entity.id
_entity.type
_entity.pdbx_description
1 polymer ?
#
loop_
_entity_poly.entity_id
_entity_poly.type
_entity_poly.pdbx_seq_one_letter_code
_entity_poly.pdbx_strand_id
1 'polypeptide(L)'
;MYDKTTSAQFGKYGSVYDEAKDIHKDDLILKQIVTSDKVISSLYNFSEPTYIEIVKGMASILISDSSNGDFKLFAVHRKLEIKPNMYFNIVSMTDQVTFNLIIPSGYNLKLEFLNPPYVYN
;
A
#
# COMPACT_ATOMS: atom_id res chain seq x y z
N MET A 1 4.26 -7.86 -17.47
CA MET A 1 5.19 -8.12 -16.34
C MET A 1 5.08 -6.93 -15.42
N TYR A 2 4.59 -7.11 -14.19
CA TYR A 2 4.51 -5.99 -13.24
C TYR A 2 5.90 -5.69 -12.69
N ASP A 3 6.23 -4.41 -12.58
CA ASP A 3 7.45 -4.02 -11.89
C ASP A 3 7.37 -4.42 -10.42
N LYS A 4 8.52 -4.71 -9.81
CA LYS A 4 8.58 -5.07 -8.38
C LYS A 4 8.78 -3.82 -7.55
N THR A 5 8.32 -3.84 -6.30
CA THR A 5 8.62 -2.76 -5.34
C THR A 5 10.11 -2.62 -5.02
N THR A 6 10.93 -3.63 -5.35
CA THR A 6 12.39 -3.56 -5.27
C THR A 6 13.04 -2.82 -6.46
N SER A 7 12.27 -2.40 -7.46
CA SER A 7 12.79 -1.65 -8.61
C SER A 7 13.10 -0.19 -8.24
N ALA A 8 14.03 0.42 -8.97
CA ALA A 8 14.36 1.84 -8.79
C ALA A 8 13.14 2.77 -9.03
N GLN A 9 12.19 2.36 -9.87
CA GLN A 9 10.98 3.14 -10.15
C GLN A 9 10.09 3.31 -8.91
N PHE A 10 10.07 2.30 -8.01
CA PHE A 10 9.29 2.39 -6.78
C PHE A 10 9.84 3.44 -5.81
N GLY A 11 11.13 3.79 -5.92
CA GLY A 11 11.80 4.81 -5.09
C GLY A 11 11.13 6.18 -5.10
N LYS A 12 10.33 6.49 -6.13
CA LYS A 12 9.48 7.69 -6.17
C LYS A 12 8.46 7.68 -5.03
N TYR A 13 7.80 6.55 -4.81
CA TYR A 13 6.65 6.39 -3.92
C TYR A 13 7.01 5.88 -2.53
N GLY A 14 8.12 5.15 -2.39
CA GLY A 14 8.44 4.45 -1.17
C GLY A 14 9.77 3.73 -1.23
N SER A 15 9.98 2.83 -0.28
CA SER A 15 11.14 1.95 -0.18
C SER A 15 10.74 0.58 0.33
N VAL A 16 11.66 -0.39 0.21
CA VAL A 16 11.50 -1.71 0.81
C VAL A 16 12.39 -1.82 2.05
N TYR A 17 11.96 -2.61 3.03
CA TYR A 17 12.74 -2.90 4.23
C TYR A 17 12.56 -4.36 4.67
N ASP A 18 13.43 -4.80 5.59
CA ASP A 18 13.58 -6.23 5.92
C ASP A 18 13.11 -6.62 7.31
N GLU A 19 13.48 -5.84 8.31
CA GLU A 19 13.10 -6.09 9.70
C GLU A 19 11.68 -5.58 9.96
N ALA A 20 10.88 -6.32 10.73
CA ALA A 20 9.52 -5.87 11.03
C ALA A 20 9.58 -4.59 11.89
N LYS A 21 8.60 -3.70 11.72
CA LYS A 21 8.53 -2.49 12.56
C LYS A 21 8.25 -2.85 14.02
N ASP A 22 9.00 -2.24 14.93
CA ASP A 22 8.70 -2.31 16.36
C ASP A 22 7.58 -1.32 16.70
N ILE A 23 6.37 -1.87 16.80
CA ILE A 23 5.15 -1.08 16.97
C ILE A 23 5.16 -0.31 18.31
N HIS A 24 5.79 -0.87 19.34
CA HIS A 24 5.76 -0.31 20.71
C HIS A 24 6.76 0.83 20.90
N LYS A 25 7.86 0.82 20.13
CA LYS A 25 8.91 1.81 20.24
C LYS A 25 8.58 3.12 19.53
N ASP A 26 7.78 3.06 18.47
CA ASP A 26 7.62 4.14 17.50
C ASP A 26 6.21 4.80 17.52
N ASP A 27 5.41 4.57 18.57
CA ASP A 27 4.01 5.03 18.68
C ASP A 27 3.18 4.69 17.43
N LEU A 28 3.36 3.47 16.94
CA LEU A 28 2.67 2.95 15.78
C LEU A 28 1.46 2.13 16.23
N ILE A 29 0.48 2.03 15.35
CA ILE A 29 -0.61 1.06 15.44
C ILE A 29 -0.53 0.11 14.26
N LEU A 30 -0.90 -1.15 14.50
CA LEU A 30 -1.02 -2.17 13.48
C LEU A 30 -2.49 -2.51 13.26
N LYS A 31 -2.92 -2.46 12.00
CA LYS A 31 -4.23 -2.91 11.55
C LYS A 31 -4.05 -4.05 10.58
N GLN A 32 -4.53 -5.23 10.93
CA GLN A 32 -4.56 -6.36 10.00
C GLN A 32 -5.80 -6.24 9.11
N ILE A 33 -5.58 -6.35 7.79
CA ILE A 33 -6.62 -6.22 6.77
C ILE A 33 -6.63 -7.49 5.94
N VAL A 34 -7.83 -8.01 5.68
CA VAL A 34 -8.08 -9.14 4.79
C VAL A 34 -8.90 -8.63 3.61
N THR A 35 -8.43 -8.85 2.39
CA THR A 35 -9.13 -8.42 1.18
C THR A 35 -8.97 -9.43 0.04
N SER A 36 -9.98 -9.48 -0.82
CA SER A 36 -9.96 -10.19 -2.12
C SER A 36 -10.10 -9.21 -3.28
N ASP A 37 -9.94 -7.90 -3.01
CA ASP A 37 -10.31 -6.86 -3.94
C ASP A 37 -9.38 -6.86 -5.16
N LYS A 38 -10.03 -6.98 -6.32
CA LYS A 38 -9.44 -6.77 -7.64
C LYS A 38 -9.97 -5.52 -8.32
N VAL A 39 -10.98 -4.89 -7.72
CA VAL A 39 -11.59 -3.64 -8.17
C VAL A 39 -11.43 -2.62 -7.06
N ILE A 40 -10.70 -1.54 -7.33
CA ILE A 40 -10.36 -0.51 -6.35
C ILE A 40 -11.19 0.74 -6.65
N SER A 41 -12.14 1.04 -5.75
CA SER A 41 -12.99 2.24 -5.83
C SER A 41 -12.48 3.42 -5.00
N SER A 42 -11.49 3.20 -4.14
CA SER A 42 -10.90 4.25 -3.32
C SER A 42 -9.44 4.00 -3.00
N LEU A 43 -8.71 5.06 -2.74
CA LEU A 43 -7.31 5.05 -2.35
C LEU A 43 -7.15 5.64 -0.96
N TYR A 44 -6.24 5.06 -0.19
CA TYR A 44 -5.74 5.67 1.03
C TYR A 44 -4.75 6.77 0.68
N ASN A 45 -4.82 7.87 1.42
CA ASN A 45 -3.82 8.93 1.42
C ASN A 45 -3.58 9.34 2.87
N PHE A 46 -2.36 9.12 3.35
CA PHE A 46 -1.94 9.47 4.70
C PHE A 46 -0.92 10.62 4.64
N SER A 47 -0.99 11.57 5.57
CA SER A 47 0.04 12.63 5.68
C SER A 47 1.35 12.15 6.30
N GLU A 48 1.35 10.94 6.86
CA GLU A 48 2.50 10.30 7.49
C GLU A 48 3.04 9.13 6.62
N PRO A 49 4.29 8.70 6.84
CA PRO A 49 4.76 7.43 6.28
C PRO A 49 3.90 6.28 6.78
N THR A 50 3.61 5.34 5.88
CA THR A 50 2.82 4.14 6.22
C THR A 50 3.56 2.91 5.80
N TYR A 51 3.31 1.80 6.50
CA TYR A 51 4.01 0.56 6.23
C TYR A 51 3.05 -0.58 5.91
N ILE A 52 3.46 -1.41 4.96
CA ILE A 52 2.71 -2.58 4.52
C ILE A 52 3.57 -3.82 4.68
N GLU A 53 3.04 -4.81 5.37
CA GLU A 53 3.65 -6.13 5.50
C GLU A 53 2.65 -7.21 5.07
N ILE A 54 2.94 -7.93 3.97
CA ILE A 54 2.09 -9.03 3.53
C ILE A 54 2.29 -10.22 4.48
N VAL A 55 1.19 -10.70 5.06
CA VAL A 55 1.15 -11.84 5.99
C VAL A 55 0.85 -13.14 5.24
N LYS A 56 -0.13 -13.10 4.33
CA LYS A 56 -0.58 -14.28 3.56
C LYS A 56 -1.10 -13.86 2.19
N GLY A 57 -0.85 -14.68 1.17
CA GLY A 57 -1.30 -14.44 -0.20
C GLY A 57 -0.30 -13.61 -1.01
N MET A 58 -0.69 -13.25 -2.24
CA MET A 58 0.11 -12.39 -3.10
C MET A 58 -0.67 -11.11 -3.40
N ALA A 59 0.04 -9.98 -3.41
CA ALA A 59 -0.56 -8.69 -3.67
C ALA A 59 0.33 -7.81 -4.54
N SER A 60 -0.34 -6.87 -5.20
CA SER A 60 0.29 -5.69 -5.76
C SER A 60 -0.17 -4.45 -5.01
N ILE A 61 0.65 -3.40 -5.04
CA ILE A 61 0.25 -2.07 -4.60
C ILE A 61 -0.04 -1.21 -5.84
N LEU A 62 -1.24 -0.64 -5.88
CA LEU A 62 -1.62 0.41 -6.81
C LEU A 62 -1.25 1.74 -6.16
N ILE A 63 -0.41 2.56 -6.79
CA ILE A 63 0.15 3.77 -6.16
C ILE A 63 0.36 4.92 -7.14
N SER A 64 0.16 6.16 -6.67
CA SER A 64 0.50 7.40 -7.38
C SER A 64 0.85 8.51 -6.38
N ASP A 65 1.54 9.54 -6.85
CA ASP A 65 1.75 10.81 -6.16
C ASP A 65 0.65 11.84 -6.45
N SER A 66 -0.38 11.46 -7.21
CA SER A 66 -1.54 12.28 -7.53
C SER A 66 -2.85 11.50 -7.43
N SER A 67 -3.94 12.20 -7.12
CA SER A 67 -5.30 11.64 -7.16
C SER A 67 -5.79 11.38 -8.60
N ASN A 68 -5.12 11.94 -9.61
CA ASN A 68 -5.69 12.11 -10.95
C ASN A 68 -5.35 11.02 -11.99
N GLY A 69 -5.01 9.80 -11.55
CA GLY A 69 -5.08 8.65 -12.46
C GLY A 69 -3.77 8.07 -12.98
N ASP A 70 -2.62 8.72 -12.76
CA ASP A 70 -1.30 8.17 -13.15
C ASP A 70 -0.83 7.09 -12.16
N PHE A 71 -1.65 6.05 -11.99
CA PHE A 71 -1.38 4.95 -11.08
C PHE A 71 -0.40 3.95 -11.70
N LYS A 72 0.55 3.52 -10.87
CA LYS A 72 1.47 2.43 -11.17
C LYS A 72 1.15 1.24 -10.29
N LEU A 73 1.39 0.05 -10.82
CA LEU A 73 1.17 -1.19 -10.10
C LEU A 73 2.51 -1.90 -9.88
N PHE A 74 2.80 -2.25 -8.62
CA PHE A 74 4.01 -2.97 -8.26
C PHE A 74 3.70 -4.23 -7.47
N ALA A 75 4.33 -5.34 -7.84
CA ALA A 75 4.18 -6.60 -7.11
C ALA A 75 4.96 -6.55 -5.78
N VAL A 76 4.28 -6.87 -4.68
CA VAL A 76 4.81 -6.75 -3.31
C VAL A 76 5.44 -8.08 -2.87
N HIS A 77 6.76 -8.06 -2.66
CA HIS A 77 7.53 -9.24 -2.21
C HIS A 77 8.30 -9.03 -0.91
N ARG A 78 8.43 -7.76 -0.49
CA ARG A 78 9.10 -7.33 0.74
C ARG A 78 8.17 -6.37 1.48
N LYS A 79 8.54 -6.04 2.71
CA LYS A 79 7.84 -5.03 3.50
C LYS A 79 8.07 -3.67 2.87
N LEU A 80 7.05 -2.83 2.87
CA LEU A 80 7.05 -1.54 2.17
C LEU A 80 6.93 -0.41 3.16
N GLU A 81 7.77 0.61 3.00
CA GLU A 81 7.50 1.94 3.51
C GLU A 81 6.96 2.79 2.35
N ILE A 82 5.81 3.40 2.56
CA ILE A 82 5.17 4.32 1.63
C ILE A 82 5.38 5.73 2.15
N LYS A 83 5.85 6.62 1.28
CA LYS A 83 6.05 8.03 1.64
C LYS A 83 4.72 8.72 1.98
N PRO A 84 4.77 9.79 2.78
CA PRO A 84 3.65 10.70 2.96
C PRO A 84 2.98 11.14 1.66
N ASN A 85 1.67 11.37 1.72
CA ASN A 85 0.83 11.95 0.68
C ASN A 85 0.77 11.15 -0.63
N MET A 86 1.19 9.88 -0.61
CA MET A 86 0.94 8.95 -1.72
C MET A 86 -0.50 8.44 -1.68
N TYR A 87 -1.09 8.27 -2.86
CA TYR A 87 -2.40 7.67 -3.04
C TYR A 87 -2.22 6.19 -3.37
N PHE A 88 -2.69 5.29 -2.52
CA PHE A 88 -2.47 3.87 -2.74
C PHE A 88 -3.59 2.95 -2.25
N ASN A 89 -3.63 1.74 -2.79
CA ASN A 89 -4.38 0.63 -2.22
C ASN A 89 -3.70 -0.71 -2.56
N ILE A 90 -4.06 -1.77 -1.83
CA ILE A 90 -3.58 -3.13 -2.05
C ILE A 90 -4.56 -3.88 -2.93
N VAL A 91 -4.03 -4.52 -3.97
CA VAL A 91 -4.78 -5.33 -4.93
C VAL A 91 -4.41 -6.79 -4.72
N SER A 92 -5.40 -7.65 -4.52
CA SER A 92 -5.17 -9.09 -4.37
C SER A 92 -4.79 -9.72 -5.71
N MET A 93 -3.64 -10.40 -5.76
CA MET A 93 -3.23 -11.21 -6.92
C MET A 93 -3.69 -12.67 -6.79
N THR A 94 -4.08 -13.08 -5.59
CA THR A 94 -4.68 -14.39 -5.27
C THR A 94 -6.15 -14.24 -4.88
N ASP A 95 -6.82 -15.32 -4.51
CA ASP A 95 -8.23 -15.27 -4.05
C ASP A 95 -8.41 -14.38 -2.82
N GLN A 96 -7.38 -14.28 -1.99
CA GLN A 96 -7.37 -13.43 -0.81
C GLN A 96 -5.92 -13.07 -0.46
N VAL A 97 -5.75 -11.87 0.12
CA VAL A 97 -4.52 -11.43 0.76
C VAL A 97 -4.82 -10.94 2.18
N THR A 98 -3.90 -11.22 3.09
CA THR A 98 -3.86 -10.63 4.44
C THR A 98 -2.60 -9.80 4.57
N PHE A 99 -2.73 -8.56 5.01
CA PHE A 99 -1.60 -7.67 5.23
C PHE A 99 -1.78 -6.83 6.49
N ASN A 100 -0.66 -6.44 7.08
CA ASN A 100 -0.62 -5.47 8.15
C ASN A 100 -0.43 -4.08 7.54
N LEU A 101 -1.33 -3.16 7.86
CA LEU A 101 -1.17 -1.73 7.68
C LEU A 101 -0.68 -1.14 9.00
N ILE A 102 0.56 -0.64 9.01
CA ILE A 102 1.20 -0.07 10.19
C ILE A 102 1.34 1.43 9.96
N ILE A 103 0.83 2.23 10.88
CA ILE A 103 0.74 3.69 10.77
C ILE A 103 0.93 4.36 12.13
N PRO A 104 1.37 5.62 12.21
CA PRO A 104 1.41 6.35 13.48
C PRO A 104 0.03 6.42 14.15
N SER A 105 -0.01 6.42 15.48
CA SER A 105 -1.26 6.47 16.26
C SER A 105 -2.11 7.72 15.96
N GLY A 106 -1.46 8.86 15.72
CA GLY A 106 -2.06 10.16 15.39
C GLY A 106 -2.26 10.45 13.90
N TYR A 107 -2.35 9.41 13.06
CA TYR A 107 -2.41 9.55 11.61
C TYR A 107 -3.56 10.46 11.11
N ASN A 108 -3.35 11.11 9.96
CA ASN A 108 -4.42 11.74 9.20
C ASN A 108 -4.70 10.92 7.93
N LEU A 109 -5.94 10.47 7.76
CA LEU A 109 -6.36 9.70 6.59
C LEU A 109 -7.37 10.50 5.76
N LYS A 110 -7.06 10.65 4.47
CA LYS A 110 -8.02 11.01 3.42
C LYS A 110 -8.30 9.78 2.55
N LEU A 111 -9.57 9.50 2.30
CA LEU A 111 -10.00 8.55 1.28
C LEU A 111 -10.29 9.31 -0.01
N GLU A 112 -9.66 8.90 -1.11
CA GLU A 112 -9.89 9.44 -2.44
C GLU A 112 -10.69 8.43 -3.26
N PHE A 113 -11.86 8.80 -3.75
CA PHE A 113 -12.73 7.90 -4.52
C PHE A 113 -12.40 7.97 -6.01
N LEU A 114 -12.19 6.80 -6.61
CA LEU A 114 -11.92 6.67 -8.03
C LEU A 114 -13.22 6.59 -8.82
N ASN A 115 -13.32 7.38 -9.87
CA ASN A 115 -14.42 7.33 -10.83
C ASN A 115 -13.88 7.51 -12.26
N PRO A 116 -13.75 6.43 -13.06
CA PRO A 116 -14.17 5.06 -12.77
C PRO A 116 -13.23 4.34 -11.78
N PRO A 117 -13.66 3.22 -11.16
CA PRO A 117 -12.79 2.40 -10.33
C PRO A 117 -11.65 1.78 -11.15
N TYR A 118 -10.51 1.51 -10.51
CA TYR A 118 -9.43 0.75 -11.12
C TYR A 118 -9.77 -0.74 -11.11
N VAL A 119 -9.65 -1.40 -12.26
CA VAL A 119 -9.91 -2.84 -12.41
C VAL A 119 -8.59 -3.56 -12.69
N TYR A 120 -8.22 -4.50 -11.82
CA TYR A 120 -7.09 -5.37 -12.01
C TYR A 120 -7.46 -6.53 -12.93
N ASN A 121 -6.83 -6.55 -14.11
CA ASN A 121 -7.01 -7.58 -15.14
C ASN A 121 -5.85 -8.59 -15.12
#